data_AF-A0A2X2BY23-F1
#
_entry.id   AF-A0A2X2BY23-F1
#
_cell.length_a   1.000
_cell.length_b   1.000
_cell.length_c   1.000
_cell.angle_alpha   90.00
_cell.angle_beta   90.00
_cell.angle_gamma   90.00
#
_symmetry.space_group_name_H-M   'P 1'
#
loop_
_entity.id
_entity.type
_entity.pdbx_description
1 polymer ?
#
loop_
_entity_poly.entity_id
_entity_poly.type
_entity_poly.pdbx_seq_one_letter_code
_entity_poly.pdbx_strand_id
1 'polypeptide(L)'
;MILITFLPTLFSCAAKEQGSNYSKWCYKPFEDLIQPARITADHDKRVELYKQAQVVMHDQAPALIIAHSTVYEPISKKSRELCGRPIR
;
A
#
# COMPACT_ATOMS: atom_id res chain seq x y z
N MET A 1 0.77 3.57 9.09
CA MET A 1 -0.63 3.17 8.76
C MET A 1 -0.95 3.28 7.25
N ILE A 2 0.04 3.21 6.34
CA ILE A 2 -0.15 3.27 4.88
C ILE A 2 -0.38 1.87 4.26
N LEU A 3 0.11 0.82 4.94
CA LEU A 3 0.11 -0.55 4.43
C LEU A 3 -1.28 -1.20 4.33
N ILE A 4 -2.25 -0.74 5.13
CA ILE A 4 -3.60 -1.34 5.21
C ILE A 4 -4.34 -1.22 3.88
N THR A 5 -4.22 -0.08 3.20
CA THR A 5 -4.88 0.16 1.92
C THR A 5 -4.02 -0.29 0.75
N PHE A 6 -2.71 -0.04 0.77
CA PHE A 6 -1.85 -0.19 -0.41
C PHE A 6 -1.75 -1.63 -0.94
N LEU A 7 -1.27 -2.58 -0.12
CA LEU A 7 -0.99 -3.94 -0.57
C LEU A 7 -2.23 -4.72 -1.06
N PRO A 8 -3.35 -4.77 -0.31
CA PRO A 8 -4.50 -5.55 -0.76
C PRO A 8 -5.26 -4.91 -1.93
N THR A 9 -5.27 -3.58 -2.06
CA THR A 9 -5.98 -2.93 -3.18
C THR A 9 -5.22 -3.03 -4.50
N LEU A 10 -3.89 -3.04 -4.46
CA LEU A 10 -3.05 -3.02 -5.65
C LEU A 10 -2.51 -4.40 -6.06
N PHE A 11 -2.36 -5.35 -5.13
CA PHE A 11 -1.65 -6.60 -5.42
C PHE A 11 -2.40 -7.87 -5.01
N SER A 12 -3.64 -7.77 -4.53
CA SER A 12 -4.41 -8.98 -4.22
C SER A 12 -4.91 -9.71 -5.46
N CYS A 13 -5.23 -10.99 -5.31
CA CYS A 13 -5.90 -11.79 -6.34
C CYS A 13 -7.29 -11.23 -6.69
N ALA A 14 -8.04 -10.71 -5.71
CA ALA A 14 -9.31 -10.03 -5.99
C ALA A 14 -9.09 -8.77 -6.86
N ALA A 15 -8.03 -8.00 -6.57
CA ALA A 15 -7.66 -6.85 -7.39
C ALA A 15 -7.17 -7.23 -8.78
N LYS A 16 -6.59 -8.42 -8.98
CA LYS A 16 -6.21 -8.94 -10.31
C LYS A 16 -7.44 -9.12 -11.20
N GLU A 17 -8.50 -9.71 -10.65
CA GLU A 17 -9.71 -10.03 -11.40
C GLU A 17 -10.52 -8.77 -11.74
N GLN A 18 -10.72 -7.86 -10.78
CA GLN A 18 -11.69 -6.75 -10.94
C GLN A 18 -11.21 -5.41 -10.32
N GLY A 19 -9.91 -5.24 -10.09
CA GLY A 19 -9.38 -4.03 -9.43
C GLY A 19 -8.12 -3.46 -10.07
N SER A 20 -7.34 -2.75 -9.25
CA SER A 20 -6.18 -1.96 -9.68
C SER A 20 -4.87 -2.74 -9.76
N ASN A 21 -4.92 -4.08 -9.76
CA ASN A 21 -3.73 -4.90 -9.95
C ASN A 21 -3.44 -5.06 -11.44
N TYR A 22 -2.63 -4.15 -11.95
CA TYR A 22 -2.22 -4.12 -13.36
C TYR A 22 -1.07 -5.08 -13.67
N SER A 23 -0.33 -5.54 -12.66
CA SER A 23 0.67 -6.60 -12.81
C SER A 23 0.04 -7.96 -13.15
N LYS A 24 -1.28 -8.10 -13.01
CA LYS A 24 -2.02 -9.36 -13.14
C LYS A 24 -1.45 -10.50 -12.29
N TRP A 25 -0.80 -10.11 -11.20
CA TRP A 25 -0.13 -11.01 -10.29
C TRP A 25 -1.10 -11.53 -9.24
N CYS A 26 -1.08 -12.84 -8.99
CA CYS A 26 -1.82 -13.46 -7.91
C CYS A 26 -0.96 -14.59 -7.35
N TYR A 27 -0.63 -14.50 -6.06
CA TYR A 27 0.30 -15.39 -5.41
C TYR A 27 -0.19 -15.79 -4.03
N LYS A 28 -0.41 -17.08 -3.84
CA LYS A 28 -1.06 -17.64 -2.64
C LYS A 28 -0.31 -17.30 -1.34
N PRO A 29 1.03 -17.44 -1.24
CA PRO A 29 1.76 -17.06 -0.03
C PRO A 29 1.63 -15.58 0.35
N PHE A 30 1.43 -14.70 -0.63
CA PHE A 30 1.17 -13.28 -0.35
C PHE A 30 -0.26 -13.06 0.18
N GLU A 31 -1.26 -13.69 -0.45
CA GLU A 31 -2.66 -13.65 0.02
C GLU A 31 -2.81 -14.11 1.47
N ASP A 32 -2.08 -15.17 1.84
CA ASP A 32 -2.10 -15.75 3.18
C ASP A 32 -1.55 -14.80 4.26
N LEU A 33 -0.84 -13.74 3.86
CA LEU A 33 -0.37 -12.69 4.76
C LEU A 33 -1.31 -11.49 4.76
N ILE A 34 -1.74 -11.02 3.59
CA ILE A 34 -2.53 -9.79 3.48
C ILE A 34 -3.99 -9.94 3.91
N GLN A 35 -4.60 -11.12 3.74
CA GLN A 35 -6.00 -11.32 4.16
C GLN A 35 -6.15 -11.34 5.69
N PRO A 36 -5.33 -12.09 6.46
CA PRO A 36 -5.37 -12.01 7.93
C PRO A 36 -5.01 -10.62 8.46
N ALA A 37 -4.09 -9.92 7.80
CA ALA A 37 -3.68 -8.57 8.21
C ALA A 37 -4.82 -7.54 8.13
N ARG A 38 -5.79 -7.74 7.22
CA ARG A 38 -6.96 -6.87 7.07
C ARG A 38 -7.99 -7.06 8.17
N ILE A 39 -8.19 -8.29 8.62
CA ILE A 39 -9.26 -8.64 9.57
C ILE A 39 -8.81 -8.60 11.02
N THR A 40 -7.50 -8.66 11.29
CA THR A 40 -7.00 -8.65 12.66
C THR A 40 -7.11 -7.25 13.30
N ALA A 41 -7.66 -7.21 14.51
CA ALA A 41 -7.74 -6.00 15.32
C ALA A 41 -6.39 -5.65 16.00
N ASP A 42 -5.56 -6.67 16.27
CA ASP A 42 -4.25 -6.53 16.90
C ASP A 42 -3.29 -5.77 15.97
N HIS A 43 -2.77 -4.64 16.46
CA HIS A 43 -1.85 -3.80 15.72
C HIS A 43 -0.51 -4.47 15.44
N ASP A 44 0.08 -5.12 16.44
CA ASP A 44 1.44 -5.65 16.34
C ASP A 44 1.45 -6.90 15.46
N LYS A 45 0.41 -7.73 15.57
CA LYS A 45 0.19 -8.84 14.63
C LYS A 45 0.04 -8.35 13.19
N ARG A 46 -0.70 -7.25 12.98
CA ARG A 46 -0.86 -6.64 11.65
C ARG A 46 0.45 -6.08 11.10
N VAL A 47 1.29 -5.47 11.94
CA VAL A 47 2.62 -4.99 11.54
C VAL A 47 3.49 -6.15 11.08
N GLU A 48 3.51 -7.26 11.81
CA GLU A 48 4.33 -8.43 11.44
C GLU A 48 3.88 -9.02 10.10
N LEU A 49 2.58 -9.23 9.91
CA LEU A 49 2.03 -9.76 8.65
C LEU A 49 2.40 -8.88 7.44
N TYR A 50 2.29 -7.56 7.57
CA TYR A 50 2.64 -6.66 6.47
C TYR A 50 4.14 -6.54 6.23
N LYS A 51 4.99 -6.75 7.23
CA LYS A 51 6.45 -6.85 7.03
C LYS A 51 6.79 -8.09 6.21
N GLN A 52 6.23 -9.24 6.57
CA GLN A 52 6.43 -10.47 5.80
C GLN A 52 5.87 -10.35 4.37
N ALA A 53 4.71 -9.70 4.20
CA ALA A 53 4.15 -9.49 2.88
C ALA A 53 5.06 -8.63 1.97
N GLN A 54 5.77 -7.65 2.53
CA GLN A 54 6.74 -6.85 1.79
C GLN A 54 7.95 -7.67 1.34
N VAL A 55 8.44 -8.61 2.16
CA VAL A 55 9.52 -9.54 1.77
C VAL A 55 9.07 -10.42 0.61
N VAL A 56 7.91 -11.07 0.72
CA VAL A 56 7.37 -11.92 -0.35
C VAL A 56 7.17 -11.14 -1.65
N MET A 57 6.64 -9.92 -1.57
CA MET A 57 6.45 -9.08 -2.75
C MET A 57 7.78 -8.64 -3.37
N HIS A 58 8.79 -8.32 -2.55
CA HIS A 58 10.13 -8.00 -3.03
C HIS A 58 10.73 -9.19 -3.81
N ASP A 59 10.66 -10.39 -3.26
CA ASP A 59 11.28 -11.58 -3.86
C ASP A 59 10.59 -12.03 -5.16
N GLN A 60 9.28 -11.78 -5.29
CA GLN A 60 8.51 -12.07 -6.50
C GLN A 60 8.55 -10.93 -7.53
N ALA A 61 9.03 -9.75 -7.15
CA ALA A 61 9.16 -8.55 -7.98
C ALA A 61 7.97 -8.30 -8.95
N PRO A 62 6.70 -8.33 -8.51
CA PRO A 62 5.54 -8.13 -9.40
C PRO A 62 5.42 -6.68 -9.89
N ALA A 63 6.18 -5.76 -9.31
CA ALA A 63 6.33 -4.38 -9.75
C ALA A 63 7.74 -3.88 -9.42
N LEU A 64 8.26 -2.98 -10.25
CA LEU A 64 9.46 -2.22 -9.94
C LEU A 64 9.07 -0.99 -9.10
N ILE A 65 9.29 -1.06 -7.79
CA ILE A 65 9.02 0.07 -6.89
C ILE A 65 10.19 1.05 -6.96
N ILE A 66 9.95 2.25 -7.50
CA ILE A 66 11.01 3.22 -7.83
C ILE A 66 11.31 4.15 -6.65
N ALA A 67 10.30 4.88 -6.16
CA ALA A 67 10.50 5.93 -5.16
C ALA A 67 9.20 6.32 -4.43
N HIS A 68 9.37 6.99 -3.28
CA HIS A 68 8.33 7.77 -2.61
C HIS A 68 8.74 9.25 -2.68
N SER A 69 7.85 10.12 -3.18
CA SER A 69 8.17 11.53 -3.40
C SER A 69 7.81 12.42 -2.21
N THR A 70 8.57 13.50 -2.05
CA THR A 70 8.15 14.65 -1.23
C THR A 70 7.10 15.45 -1.99
N VAL A 71 6.01 15.81 -1.32
CA VAL A 71 4.93 16.60 -1.91
C VAL A 71 5.26 18.09 -1.80
N TYR A 72 5.22 18.81 -2.91
CA TYR A 72 5.37 20.27 -2.96
C TYR A 72 4.11 20.90 -3.55
N GLU A 73 3.45 21.76 -2.77
CA GLU A 73 2.24 22.48 -3.18
C GLU A 73 2.54 24.00 -3.11
N PRO A 74 3.04 24.63 -4.19
CA PRO A 74 3.35 26.06 -4.18
C PRO A 74 2.05 26.87 -4.19
N ILE A 75 1.91 27.73 -3.18
CA ILE A 75 0.69 28.52 -2.94
C ILE A 75 0.99 30.01 -3.08
N SER A 76 0.09 30.75 -3.73
CA SER A 76 0.20 32.21 -3.83
C SER A 76 0.06 32.86 -2.47
N LYS A 77 0.92 33.84 -2.15
CA LYS A 77 0.84 34.61 -0.89
C LYS A 77 -0.52 35.29 -0.67
N LYS A 78 -1.34 35.47 -1.72
CA LYS A 78 -2.65 36.12 -1.65
C LYS A 78 -3.81 35.16 -1.33
N SER A 79 -3.63 33.84 -1.51
CA SER A 79 -4.71 32.88 -1.25
C SER A 79 -4.89 32.69 0.25
N ARG A 80 -6.12 32.81 0.72
CA ARG A 80 -6.47 32.74 2.14
C ARG A 80 -7.01 31.39 2.60
N GLU A 81 -7.27 30.45 1.70
CA GLU A 81 -7.98 29.20 2.01
C GLU A 81 -7.40 27.98 1.26
N LEU A 82 -6.18 27.58 1.60
CA LEU A 82 -5.67 26.27 1.23
C LEU A 82 -5.22 25.56 2.51
N CYS A 83 -5.98 24.57 2.94
CA CYS A 83 -5.60 23.69 4.03
C CYS A 83 -4.50 22.74 3.52
N GLY A 84 -3.24 23.11 3.75
CA GLY A 84 -2.10 22.29 3.35
C GLY A 84 -2.16 20.93 4.05
N ARG A 85 -1.98 19.84 3.30
CA ARG A 85 -1.89 18.51 3.90
C ARG A 85 -0.62 18.44 4.75
N PRO A 86 -0.69 17.98 6.01
CA PRO A 86 0.49 17.92 6.86
C PRO A 86 1.55 17.03 6.22
N ILE A 87 2.75 17.59 6.05
CA ILE A 87 3.96 16.86 5.64
C ILE A 87 4.31 15.97 6.83
N ARG A 88 3.95 14.68 6.75
CA ARG A 88 4.36 13.67 7.73
C ARG A 88 5.41 12.77 7.10
#